data_AF-A0A972ZE46-F1
#
_entry.id   AF-A0A972ZE46-F1
#
_cell.length_a   1.000
_cell.length_b   1.000
_cell.length_c   1.000
_cell.angle_alpha   90.00
_cell.angle_beta   90.00
_cell.angle_gamma   90.00
#
_symmetry.space_group_name_H-M   'P 1'
#
loop_
_entity.id
_entity.type
_entity.pdbx_description
1 polymer ?
#
loop_
_entity_poly.entity_id
_entity_poly.type
_entity_poly.pdbx_seq_one_letter_code
_entity_poly.pdbx_strand_id
1 'polypeptide(L)'
;MARKNTRKKRKKQLNGFIFPVPFAGVVVMVAALALGYVWLGCQCEALGDDIKDIEAEGVQLNKKKMTAEYRWVRTKSPRSMEIALQRHGIDMDWPRVGQVVRLERGASARSLESDALAGGVRVARVNRPLLHE
;
A
#
# COMPACT_ATOMS: atom_id res chain seq x y z
N MET A 1 63.61 -59.71 55.29
CA MET A 1 63.02 -58.45 55.80
C MET A 1 62.31 -57.75 54.66
N ALA A 2 60.96 -57.75 54.63
CA ALA A 2 60.17 -57.18 53.55
C ALA A 2 59.58 -55.81 53.97
N ARG A 3 59.95 -54.74 53.25
CA ARG A 3 59.44 -53.38 53.52
C ARG A 3 58.20 -53.11 52.64
N LYS A 4 57.01 -53.23 53.24
CA LYS A 4 55.73 -52.94 52.59
C LYS A 4 55.43 -51.44 52.67
N ASN A 5 55.78 -50.68 51.64
CA ASN A 5 55.44 -49.26 51.57
C ASN A 5 53.95 -49.10 51.19
N THR A 6 53.12 -48.80 52.19
CA THR A 6 51.69 -48.52 52.01
C THR A 6 51.49 -47.14 51.40
N ARG A 7 51.07 -47.08 50.13
CA ARG A 7 50.54 -45.88 49.48
C ARG A 7 49.27 -45.42 50.22
N LYS A 8 49.37 -44.33 50.99
CA LYS A 8 48.21 -43.63 51.56
C LYS A 8 47.43 -42.96 50.42
N LYS A 9 46.27 -43.50 50.07
CA LYS A 9 45.30 -42.84 49.18
C LYS A 9 44.71 -41.63 49.93
N ARG A 10 45.17 -40.42 49.60
CA ARG A 10 44.49 -39.16 49.99
C ARG A 10 43.12 -39.14 49.33
N LYS A 11 42.07 -39.40 50.10
CA LYS A 11 40.69 -39.16 49.68
C LYS A 11 40.52 -37.63 49.62
N LYS A 12 40.50 -37.05 48.41
CA LYS A 12 40.01 -35.69 48.20
C LYS A 12 38.54 -35.69 48.59
N GLN A 13 38.21 -35.12 49.74
CA GLN A 13 36.82 -34.76 50.02
C GLN A 13 36.48 -33.59 49.11
N LEU A 14 35.89 -33.93 47.96
CA LEU A 14 35.11 -33.00 47.20
C LEU A 14 33.81 -32.84 47.97
N ASN A 15 33.81 -31.96 48.98
CA ASN A 15 32.59 -31.34 49.46
C ASN A 15 32.12 -30.39 48.35
N GLY A 16 31.69 -30.97 47.23
CA GLY A 16 30.82 -30.29 46.29
C GLY A 16 29.54 -30.03 47.04
N PHE A 17 29.17 -28.76 47.15
CA PHE A 17 27.90 -28.34 47.68
C PHE A 17 26.82 -29.04 46.85
N ILE A 18 26.28 -30.16 47.33
CA ILE A 18 25.16 -30.85 46.70
C ILE A 18 23.96 -29.94 46.97
N PHE A 19 23.81 -28.93 46.12
CA PHE A 19 22.61 -28.13 46.10
C PHE A 19 21.46 -29.11 45.83
N PRO A 20 20.38 -29.09 46.62
CA PRO A 20 19.28 -30.02 46.41
C PRO A 20 18.79 -29.86 44.97
N VAL A 21 18.95 -30.92 44.18
CA VAL A 21 18.51 -31.03 42.77
C VAL A 21 17.12 -30.43 42.51
N PRO A 22 16.10 -30.59 43.38
CA PRO A 22 14.80 -29.95 43.14
C PRO A 22 14.86 -28.42 43.13
N PHE A 23 15.72 -27.79 43.95
CA PHE A 23 15.87 -26.34 43.98
C PHE A 23 16.47 -25.79 42.69
N ALA A 24 17.47 -26.49 42.13
CA ALA A 24 18.04 -26.13 40.83
C ALA A 24 16.97 -26.16 39.73
N GLY A 25 16.07 -27.16 39.75
CA GLY A 25 14.95 -27.24 38.81
C GLY A 25 13.99 -26.05 38.92
N VAL A 26 13.64 -25.64 40.13
CA VAL A 26 12.77 -24.47 40.36
C VAL A 26 13.42 -23.18 39.86
N VAL A 27 14.72 -22.98 40.15
CA VAL A 27 15.45 -21.80 39.69
C VAL A 27 15.51 -21.74 38.16
N VAL A 28 15.78 -22.86 37.49
CA VAL A 28 15.78 -22.91 36.02
C VAL A 28 14.40 -22.61 35.45
N MET A 29 13.33 -23.12 36.08
CA MET A 29 11.97 -22.87 35.63
C MET A 29 11.60 -21.39 35.76
N VAL A 30 11.92 -20.76 36.91
CA VAL A 30 11.74 -19.31 37.11
C VAL A 30 12.56 -18.49 36.12
N ALA A 31 13.81 -18.88 35.86
CA ALA A 31 14.64 -18.21 34.87
C ALA A 31 14.07 -18.33 33.45
N ALA A 32 13.55 -19.50 33.08
CA ALA A 32 12.90 -19.71 31.79
C ALA A 32 11.62 -18.87 31.64
N LEU A 33 10.81 -18.76 32.70
CA LEU A 33 9.64 -17.88 32.72
C LEU A 33 10.02 -16.41 32.60
N ALA A 34 11.06 -15.96 33.31
CA ALA A 34 11.55 -14.60 33.24
C ALA A 34 12.06 -14.25 31.82
N LEU A 35 12.83 -15.16 31.21
CA LEU A 35 13.28 -15.01 29.82
C LEU A 35 12.10 -14.99 28.83
N GLY A 36 11.14 -15.89 29.01
CA GLY A 36 9.92 -15.93 28.18
C GLY A 36 9.10 -14.65 28.29
N TYR A 37 9.01 -14.06 29.48
CA TYR A 37 8.32 -12.80 29.71
C TYR A 37 9.01 -11.63 28.99
N VAL A 38 10.33 -11.52 29.11
CA VAL A 38 11.11 -10.47 28.40
C VAL A 38 11.00 -10.66 26.90
N TRP A 39 11.09 -11.89 26.41
CA TRP A 39 10.91 -12.22 25.00
C TRP A 39 9.54 -11.78 24.47
N LEU A 40 8.46 -12.05 25.23
CA LEU A 40 7.12 -11.59 24.89
C LEU A 40 7.04 -10.06 24.83
N GLY A 41 7.68 -9.38 25.79
CA GLY A 41 7.77 -7.93 25.80
C GLY A 41 8.40 -7.37 24.53
N CYS A 42 9.58 -7.89 24.15
CA CYS A 42 10.27 -7.47 22.93
C CYS A 42 9.45 -7.74 21.66
N GLN A 43 8.74 -8.88 21.59
CA GLN A 43 7.87 -9.18 20.45
C GLN A 43 6.68 -8.21 20.38
N CYS A 44 6.06 -7.87 21.51
CA CYS A 44 4.97 -6.90 21.55
C CYS A 44 5.43 -5.50 21.13
N GLU A 45 6.63 -5.08 21.51
CA GLU A 45 7.22 -3.82 21.07
C GLU A 45 7.47 -3.81 19.56
N ALA A 46 8.05 -4.88 19.01
CA ALA A 46 8.28 -5.02 17.58
C ALA A 46 6.97 -4.98 16.77
N LEU A 47 5.93 -5.71 17.22
CA LEU A 47 4.61 -5.66 16.59
C LEU A 47 3.98 -4.26 16.70
N GLY A 48 4.19 -3.56 17.81
CA GLY A 48 3.69 -2.21 18.00
C GLY A 48 4.33 -1.21 17.04
N ASP A 49 5.62 -1.37 16.76
CA ASP A 49 6.33 -0.51 15.81
C ASP A 49 5.93 -0.81 14.37
N ASP A 50 5.75 -2.09 14.00
CA ASP A 50 5.21 -2.47 12.68
C ASP A 50 3.82 -1.86 12.45
N ILE A 51 2.94 -1.88 13.46
CA ILE A 51 1.61 -1.27 13.36
C ILE A 51 1.72 0.24 13.11
N LYS A 52 2.58 0.94 13.86
CA LYS A 52 2.78 2.39 13.70
C LYS A 52 3.30 2.73 12.30
N ASP A 53 4.21 1.92 11.76
CA ASP A 53 4.75 2.14 10.42
C ASP A 53 3.66 2.00 9.34
N ILE A 54 2.82 0.96 9.45
CA ILE A 54 1.69 0.74 8.54
C ILE A 54 0.66 1.87 8.67
N GLU A 55 0.33 2.30 9.90
CA GLU A 55 -0.57 3.42 10.14
C GLU A 55 -0.02 4.72 9.54
N ALA A 56 1.28 4.98 9.72
CA ALA A 56 1.95 6.14 9.14
C ALA A 56 1.90 6.12 7.60
N GLU A 57 2.13 4.96 6.98
CA GLU A 57 2.00 4.80 5.53
C GLU A 57 0.56 5.07 5.06
N GLY A 58 -0.44 4.54 5.77
CA GLY A 58 -1.85 4.80 5.50
C GLY A 58 -2.20 6.29 5.53
N VAL A 59 -1.71 7.01 6.53
CA VAL A 59 -1.89 8.47 6.64
C VAL A 59 -1.24 9.20 5.46
N GLN A 60 -0.03 8.80 5.06
CA GLN A 60 0.67 9.40 3.92
C GLN A 60 -0.08 9.16 2.60
N LEU A 61 -0.54 7.93 2.35
CA LEU A 61 -1.34 7.57 1.18
C LEU A 61 -2.64 8.38 1.13
N ASN A 62 -3.33 8.51 2.25
CA ASN A 62 -4.56 9.29 2.32
C ASN A 62 -4.30 10.78 2.02
N LYS A 63 -3.20 11.34 2.52
CA LYS A 63 -2.79 12.72 2.21
C LYS A 63 -2.51 12.90 0.71
N LYS A 64 -1.84 11.93 0.07
CA LYS A 64 -1.60 11.93 -1.39
C LYS A 64 -2.91 11.87 -2.17
N LYS A 65 -3.84 10.99 -1.76
CA LYS A 65 -5.18 10.88 -2.36
C LYS A 65 -5.93 12.21 -2.28
N MET A 66 -6.03 12.80 -1.09
CA MET A 66 -6.72 14.09 -0.88
C MET A 66 -6.11 15.20 -1.74
N THR A 67 -4.78 15.23 -1.87
CA THR A 67 -4.09 16.21 -2.72
C THR A 67 -4.43 16.01 -4.20
N ALA A 68 -4.47 14.75 -4.66
CA ALA A 68 -4.83 14.41 -6.03
C ALA A 68 -6.30 14.75 -6.32
N GLU A 69 -7.21 14.42 -5.42
CA GLU A 69 -8.63 14.76 -5.52
C GLU A 69 -8.83 16.28 -5.57
N TYR A 70 -8.17 17.03 -4.69
CA TYR A 70 -8.22 18.50 -4.72
C TYR A 70 -7.68 19.05 -6.04
N ARG A 71 -6.57 18.51 -6.55
CA ARG A 71 -6.03 18.90 -7.86
C ARG A 71 -7.01 18.60 -8.98
N TRP A 72 -7.66 17.45 -8.99
CA TRP A 72 -8.65 17.08 -9.99
C TRP A 72 -9.88 17.97 -9.95
N VAL A 73 -10.42 18.25 -8.76
CA VAL A 73 -11.55 19.17 -8.59
C VAL A 73 -11.18 20.56 -9.10
N ARG A 74 -9.98 21.03 -8.76
CA ARG A 74 -9.47 22.32 -9.25
C ARG A 74 -9.34 22.35 -10.77
N THR A 75 -8.76 21.32 -11.38
CA THR A 75 -8.58 21.26 -12.85
C THR A 75 -9.90 21.10 -13.60
N LYS A 76 -10.85 20.31 -13.06
CA LYS A 76 -12.19 20.14 -13.63
C LYS A 76 -13.12 21.33 -13.37
N SER A 77 -12.71 22.32 -12.58
CA SER A 77 -13.54 23.51 -12.40
C SER A 77 -13.71 24.24 -13.74
N PRO A 78 -14.92 24.71 -14.07
CA PRO A 78 -15.22 25.35 -15.36
C PRO A 78 -14.28 26.54 -15.62
N ARG A 79 -14.01 27.33 -14.58
CA ARG A 79 -13.08 28.46 -14.64
C ARG A 79 -11.63 28.06 -14.98
N SER A 80 -11.15 26.93 -14.44
CA SER A 80 -9.82 26.40 -14.79
C SER A 80 -9.77 25.95 -16.24
N MET A 81 -10.84 25.30 -16.72
CA MET A 81 -10.93 24.85 -18.11
C MET A 81 -11.00 26.05 -19.06
N GLU A 82 -11.81 27.06 -18.79
CA GLU A 82 -11.87 28.30 -19.58
C GLU A 82 -10.50 28.99 -19.68
N ILE A 83 -9.78 29.13 -18.57
CA ILE A 83 -8.43 29.71 -18.58
C ILE A 83 -7.45 28.85 -19.41
N ALA A 84 -7.54 27.52 -19.31
CA ALA A 84 -6.70 26.62 -20.09
C ALA A 84 -7.03 26.70 -21.59
N LEU A 85 -8.31 26.76 -21.94
CA LEU A 85 -8.79 26.89 -23.32
C LEU A 85 -8.35 28.22 -23.93
N GLN A 86 -8.50 29.33 -23.20
CA GLN A 86 -8.02 30.64 -23.62
C GLN A 86 -6.50 30.67 -23.85
N ARG A 87 -5.71 30.02 -22.99
CA ARG A 87 -4.25 29.91 -23.18
C ARG A 87 -3.86 29.18 -24.47
N HIS A 88 -4.66 28.21 -24.89
CA HIS A 88 -4.42 27.46 -26.12
C HIS A 88 -5.14 28.08 -27.34
N GLY A 89 -5.78 29.25 -27.19
CA GLY A 89 -6.53 29.91 -28.26
C GLY A 89 -7.74 29.09 -28.72
N ILE A 90 -8.25 28.20 -27.88
CA ILE A 90 -9.43 27.38 -28.17
C ILE A 90 -10.64 28.13 -27.64
N ASP A 91 -11.46 28.64 -28.55
CA ASP A 91 -12.75 29.22 -28.20
C ASP A 91 -13.81 28.10 -28.26
N MET A 92 -14.31 27.69 -27.10
CA MET A 92 -15.43 26.74 -27.01
C MET A 92 -16.74 27.53 -26.89
N ASP A 93 -17.37 27.80 -28.03
CA ASP A 93 -18.76 28.26 -28.06
C ASP A 93 -19.72 27.06 -28.03
N TRP A 94 -20.94 27.29 -27.57
CA TRP A 94 -21.98 26.27 -27.65
C TRP A 94 -22.28 25.94 -29.12
N PRO A 95 -22.43 24.65 -29.49
CA PRO A 95 -22.76 24.29 -30.85
C PRO A 95 -24.10 24.94 -31.23
N ARG A 96 -24.12 25.57 -32.41
CA ARG A 96 -25.35 26.15 -32.94
C ARG A 96 -26.36 25.04 -33.23
N VAL A 97 -27.65 25.34 -33.16
CA VAL A 97 -28.72 24.35 -33.37
C VAL A 97 -28.56 23.58 -34.69
N GLY A 98 -28.09 24.23 -35.75
CA GLY A 98 -27.83 23.59 -37.06
C GLY A 98 -26.57 22.71 -37.12
N GLN A 99 -25.73 22.69 -36.09
CA GLN A 99 -24.53 21.85 -35.98
C GLN A 99 -24.78 20.59 -35.13
N VAL A 100 -25.95 20.49 -34.49
CA VAL A 100 -26.32 19.35 -33.65
C VAL A 100 -27.07 18.33 -34.48
N VAL A 101 -26.42 17.23 -34.84
CA VAL A 101 -27.07 16.09 -35.49
C VAL A 101 -27.65 15.18 -34.41
N ARG A 102 -28.98 15.06 -34.36
CA ARG A 102 -29.66 14.10 -33.48
C ARG A 102 -29.68 12.75 -34.18
N LEU A 103 -29.04 11.77 -33.56
CA LEU A 103 -29.02 10.39 -34.06
C LEU A 103 -30.25 9.66 -33.53
N GLU A 104 -31.11 9.18 -34.42
CA GLU A 104 -32.17 8.26 -34.03
C GLU A 104 -31.61 6.85 -33.79
N ARG A 105 -32.24 6.12 -32.86
CA ARG A 105 -31.76 4.81 -32.42
C ARG A 105 -31.93 3.80 -33.57
N GLY A 106 -30.83 3.48 -34.25
CA GLY A 106 -30.81 2.63 -35.45
C GLY A 106 -30.27 3.33 -36.70
N ALA A 107 -29.92 4.61 -36.63
CA ALA A 107 -29.29 5.32 -37.73
C ALA A 107 -27.93 4.71 -38.07
N SER A 108 -27.83 4.14 -39.28
CA SER A 108 -26.56 3.62 -39.81
C SER A 108 -25.69 4.79 -40.29
N ALA A 109 -24.36 4.63 -40.27
CA ALA A 109 -23.45 5.68 -40.75
C ALA A 109 -23.76 6.16 -42.19
N ARG A 110 -24.35 5.29 -43.04
CA ARG A 110 -24.76 5.63 -44.40
C ARG A 110 -26.01 6.51 -44.48
N SER A 111 -26.99 6.31 -43.58
CA SER A 111 -28.20 7.15 -43.57
C SER A 111 -27.87 8.57 -43.11
N LEU A 112 -26.91 8.72 -42.20
CA LEU A 112 -26.44 10.02 -41.70
C LEU A 112 -25.68 10.82 -42.75
N GLU A 113 -24.84 10.16 -43.56
CA GLU A 113 -24.17 10.82 -44.69
C GLU A 113 -25.18 11.28 -45.75
N SER A 114 -26.20 10.47 -46.05
CA SER A 114 -27.22 10.81 -47.04
C SER A 114 -28.07 12.02 -46.62
N ASP A 115 -28.53 12.06 -45.36
CA ASP A 115 -29.33 13.19 -44.85
C ASP A 115 -28.51 14.47 -44.71
N ALA A 116 -27.25 14.37 -44.29
CA ALA A 116 -26.37 15.53 -44.19
C ALA A 116 -26.05 16.13 -45.58
N LEU A 117 -25.82 15.28 -46.59
CA LEU A 117 -25.64 15.71 -47.98
C LEU A 117 -26.90 16.38 -48.53
N ALA A 118 -28.09 15.84 -48.24
CA ALA A 118 -29.37 16.45 -48.63
C ALA A 118 -29.61 17.81 -47.95
N GLY A 119 -29.15 17.97 -46.70
CA GLY A 119 -29.20 19.24 -45.97
C GLY A 119 -28.08 20.24 -46.30
N GLY A 120 -27.18 19.92 -47.24
CA GLY A 120 -26.03 20.77 -47.60
C GLY A 120 -24.94 20.85 -46.53
N VAL A 121 -24.92 19.94 -45.56
CA VAL A 121 -23.97 19.90 -44.46
C VAL A 121 -22.81 18.97 -44.81
N ARG A 122 -21.58 19.49 -44.82
CA ARG A 122 -20.37 18.68 -45.00
C ARG A 122 -19.99 17.98 -43.71
N VAL A 123 -20.11 16.66 -43.68
CA VAL A 123 -19.69 15.84 -42.54
C VAL A 123 -18.23 15.42 -42.72
N ALA A 124 -17.38 15.80 -41.77
CA ALA A 124 -16.00 15.31 -41.74
C ALA A 124 -15.95 13.99 -40.97
N ARG A 125 -15.59 12.90 -41.66
CA ARG A 125 -15.39 11.61 -41.00
C ARG A 125 -14.05 11.62 -40.28
N VAL A 126 -14.08 11.85 -38.97
CA VAL A 126 -12.89 11.78 -38.12
C VAL A 126 -12.62 10.33 -37.78
N ASN A 127 -11.62 9.73 -38.42
CA ASN A 127 -11.16 8.39 -38.08
C ASN A 127 -10.34 8.47 -36.78
N ARG A 128 -10.96 8.16 -35.63
CA ARG A 128 -10.22 8.04 -34.37
C ARG A 128 -9.64 6.64 -34.28
N PRO A 129 -8.30 6.47 -34.24
CA PRO A 129 -7.74 5.20 -33.79
C PRO A 129 -8.17 5.04 -32.34
N LEU A 130 -8.97 4.01 -32.07
CA LEU A 130 -9.26 3.57 -30.71
C LEU A 130 -7.91 3.18 -30.10
N LEU A 131 -7.40 4.00 -29.20
CA LEU A 131 -6.32 3.61 -28.30
C LEU A 131 -6.88 2.46 -27.46
N HIS A 132 -6.49 1.24 -27.81
CA HIS A 132 -6.60 0.09 -26.94
C HIS A 132 -5.63 0.32 -25.77
N GLU A 133 -6.18 0.71 -24.62
CA GLU A 133 -5.56 0.45 -23.32
C GLU A 133 -6.00 -0.93 -22.81
#